data_AF-A0A178I6Z0-F1
#
_entry.id   AF-A0A178I6Z0-F1
#
_cell.length_a   1.000
_cell.length_b   1.000
_cell.length_c   1.000
_cell.angle_alpha   90.00
_cell.angle_beta   90.00
_cell.angle_gamma   90.00
#
_symmetry.space_group_name_H-M   'P 1'
#
loop_
_entity.id
_entity.type
_entity.pdbx_description
1 polymer ?
#
loop_
_entity_poly.entity_id
_entity_poly.type
_entity_poly.pdbx_seq_one_letter_code
_entity_poly.pdbx_strand_id
1 'polypeptide(L)'
;MAGGISPVEYMLGIMRDSEADAKERAWAAEKVAPFVHPRPAPMERTVQIDLPDTSTPAGIDKALDAIIASMSKGELSPSEGQSFISVIEARRKAIEANDLLARIEALETQHQNKKG
;
A
#
# COMPACT_ATOMS: atom_id res chain seq x y z
N MET A 1 -41.18 -5.06 -4.63
CA MET A 1 -39.92 -5.21 -3.89
C MET A 1 -40.17 -6.20 -2.77
N ALA A 2 -39.64 -7.42 -2.86
CA ALA A 2 -39.82 -8.41 -1.80
C ALA A 2 -39.10 -7.90 -0.53
N GLY A 3 -39.87 -7.54 0.50
CA GLY A 3 -39.38 -6.99 1.76
C GLY A 3 -38.79 -8.06 2.67
N GLY A 4 -37.77 -8.77 2.20
CA GLY A 4 -37.01 -9.73 3.02
C GLY A 4 -35.93 -9.00 3.81
N ILE A 5 -35.83 -9.30 5.11
CA ILE A 5 -34.69 -8.89 5.93
C ILE A 5 -33.43 -9.61 5.45
N SER A 6 -32.28 -8.94 5.49
CA SER A 6 -31.02 -9.60 5.16
C SER A 6 -30.66 -10.64 6.22
N PRO A 7 -29.88 -11.68 5.88
CA PRO A 7 -29.42 -12.65 6.87
C PRO A 7 -28.73 -12.01 8.07
N VAL A 8 -27.94 -10.96 7.85
CA VAL A 8 -27.25 -10.22 8.92
C VAL A 8 -28.24 -9.50 9.83
N GLU A 9 -29.25 -8.83 9.27
CA GLU A 9 -30.29 -8.15 10.06
C GLU A 9 -31.14 -9.14 10.86
N TYR A 10 -31.45 -10.31 10.29
CA TYR A 10 -32.15 -11.38 10.98
C TYR A 10 -31.35 -11.87 12.20
N MET A 11 -30.07 -12.19 12.00
CA MET A 11 -29.19 -12.65 13.08
C MET A 11 -28.96 -11.56 14.14
N LEU A 12 -28.82 -10.30 13.73
CA LEU A 12 -28.74 -9.17 14.68
C LEU A 12 -30.02 -8.99 15.49
N GLY A 13 -31.18 -9.27 14.89
CA GLY A 13 -32.47 -9.29 15.59
C GLY A 13 -32.49 -10.33 16.71
N ILE A 14 -32.15 -11.58 16.38
CA ILE A 14 -32.09 -12.70 17.36
C ILE A 14 -31.07 -12.40 18.47
N MET A 15 -29.88 -11.94 18.10
CA MET A 15 -28.82 -11.64 19.07
C MET A 15 -29.24 -10.60 20.11
N ARG A 16 -30.07 -9.63 19.72
CA ARG A 16 -30.52 -8.51 20.56
C ARG A 16 -31.82 -8.80 21.34
N ASP A 17 -32.55 -9.85 20.99
CA ASP A 17 -33.77 -10.24 21.67
C ASP A 17 -33.45 -10.84 23.05
N SER A 18 -33.99 -10.27 24.12
CA SER A 18 -33.77 -10.74 25.50
C SER A 18 -34.58 -11.99 25.82
N GLU A 19 -35.68 -12.21 25.09
CA GLU A 19 -36.62 -13.32 25.33
C GLU A 19 -36.26 -14.57 24.52
N ALA A 20 -35.34 -14.45 23.56
CA ALA A 20 -34.84 -15.56 22.76
C ALA A 20 -33.98 -16.53 23.57
N ASP A 21 -33.94 -17.81 23.15
CA ASP A 21 -33.15 -18.84 23.82
C ASP A 21 -31.66 -18.49 23.82
N ALA A 22 -31.00 -18.74 24.95
CA ALA A 22 -29.60 -18.38 25.13
C ALA A 22 -28.67 -19.01 24.07
N LYS A 23 -28.99 -20.22 23.58
CA LYS A 23 -28.19 -20.89 22.53
C LYS A 23 -28.41 -20.24 21.17
N GLU A 24 -29.62 -19.83 20.86
CA GLU A 24 -29.94 -19.13 19.61
C GLU A 24 -29.25 -17.76 19.55
N ARG A 25 -29.23 -17.02 20.67
CA ARG A 25 -28.49 -15.75 20.77
C ARG A 25 -26.98 -15.97 20.64
N ALA A 26 -26.43 -17.01 21.27
CA ALA A 26 -25.01 -17.34 21.18
C ALA A 26 -24.60 -17.72 19.75
N TRP A 27 -25.42 -18.52 19.07
CA TRP A 27 -25.23 -18.85 17.66
C TRP A 27 -25.29 -17.60 16.78
N ALA A 28 -26.29 -16.74 16.97
CA ALA A 28 -26.44 -15.51 16.20
C ALA A 28 -25.22 -14.59 16.41
N ALA A 29 -24.78 -14.41 17.66
CA ALA A 29 -23.58 -13.66 18.00
C ALA A 29 -22.32 -14.20 17.29
N GLU A 30 -22.12 -15.52 17.29
CA GLU A 30 -21.01 -16.16 16.59
C GLU A 30 -21.03 -15.87 15.08
N LYS A 31 -22.21 -15.89 14.45
CA LYS A 31 -22.34 -15.66 13.00
C LYS A 31 -22.22 -14.19 12.60
N VAL A 32 -22.65 -13.25 13.45
CA VAL A 32 -22.52 -11.81 13.15
C VAL A 32 -21.18 -11.23 13.56
N ALA A 33 -20.44 -11.88 14.47
CA ALA A 33 -19.16 -11.41 14.98
C ALA A 33 -18.18 -10.93 13.89
N PRO A 34 -17.98 -11.64 12.75
CA PRO A 34 -17.07 -11.18 11.68
C PRO A 34 -17.48 -9.89 10.96
N PHE A 35 -18.75 -9.48 11.11
CA PHE A 35 -19.33 -8.30 10.46
C PHE A 35 -19.48 -7.12 11.43
N VAL A 36 -19.66 -7.40 12.72
CA VAL A 36 -19.86 -6.37 13.77
C VAL A 36 -18.55 -6.01 14.45
N HIS A 37 -17.62 -6.96 14.58
CA HIS A 37 -16.28 -6.67 15.04
C HIS A 37 -15.42 -6.23 13.87
N PRO A 38 -14.62 -5.15 14.02
CA PRO A 38 -13.53 -4.90 13.10
C PRO A 38 -12.69 -6.17 13.06
N ARG A 39 -12.55 -6.80 11.89
CA ARG A 39 -11.49 -7.80 11.74
C ARG A 39 -10.20 -7.09 12.14
N PRO A 40 -9.32 -7.72 12.95
CA PRO A 40 -7.96 -7.23 13.08
C PRO A 40 -7.46 -6.96 11.67
N ALA A 41 -7.05 -5.72 11.39
CA ALA A 41 -6.55 -5.36 10.07
C ALA A 41 -5.54 -6.45 9.67
N PRO A 42 -5.65 -7.04 8.46
CA PRO A 42 -4.71 -8.06 8.04
C PRO A 42 -3.30 -7.52 8.30
N MET A 43 -2.55 -8.20 9.16
CA MET A 43 -1.20 -7.74 9.48
C MET A 43 -0.43 -7.72 8.17
N GLU A 44 0.13 -6.55 7.82
CA GLU A 44 0.92 -6.42 6.60
C GLU A 44 2.04 -7.44 6.65
N ARG A 45 2.09 -8.32 5.65
CA ARG A 45 3.17 -9.31 5.58
C ARG A 45 4.46 -8.58 5.24
N THR A 46 5.58 -9.06 5.79
CA THR A 46 6.89 -8.60 5.34
C THR A 46 7.16 -9.19 3.95
N VAL A 47 7.56 -8.34 3.01
CA VAL A 47 7.93 -8.75 1.65
C VAL A 47 9.40 -8.44 1.42
N GLN A 48 10.12 -9.43 0.89
CA GLN A 48 11.52 -9.28 0.51
C GLN A 48 11.60 -9.25 -1.02
N ILE A 49 12.17 -8.18 -1.56
CA ILE A 49 12.51 -8.04 -2.98
C ILE A 49 13.99 -7.72 -3.04
N ASP A 50 14.71 -8.43 -3.91
CA ASP A 50 16.08 -8.11 -4.24
C ASP A 50 16.10 -6.98 -5.28
N LEU A 51 16.61 -5.82 -4.89
CA LEU A 51 16.67 -4.65 -5.75
C LEU A 51 18.11 -4.43 -6.22
N PRO A 52 18.31 -4.12 -7.51
CA PRO A 52 19.62 -3.71 -8.02
C PRO A 52 20.05 -2.38 -7.39
N ASP A 53 21.33 -2.01 -7.58
CA ASP A 53 21.83 -0.73 -7.09
C ASP A 53 21.04 0.44 -7.69
N THR A 54 20.49 1.30 -6.83
CA THR A 54 19.67 2.47 -7.16
C THR A 54 20.44 3.78 -7.07
N SER A 55 21.78 3.74 -7.01
CA SER A 55 22.65 4.93 -7.00
C SER A 55 22.65 5.72 -8.32
N THR A 56 22.21 5.10 -9.41
CA THR A 56 22.19 5.70 -10.76
C THR A 56 20.80 5.66 -11.38
N PRO A 57 20.47 6.56 -12.33
CA PRO A 57 19.20 6.51 -13.06
C PRO A 57 18.94 5.15 -13.74
N ALA A 58 19.96 4.58 -14.39
CA ALA A 58 19.83 3.25 -15.00
C ALA A 58 19.59 2.14 -13.98
N GLY A 59 20.11 2.29 -12.76
CA GLY A 59 19.86 1.38 -11.65
C GLY A 59 18.42 1.46 -11.13
N ILE A 60 17.85 2.66 -11.11
CA ILE A 60 16.45 2.92 -10.77
C ILE A 60 15.51 2.25 -11.77
N ASP A 61 15.77 2.37 -13.08
CA ASP A 61 14.94 1.72 -14.10
C ASP A 61 14.95 0.19 -13.92
N LYS A 62 16.12 -0.40 -13.68
CA LYS A 62 16.23 -1.84 -13.38
C LYS A 62 15.50 -2.25 -12.11
N ALA A 63 15.47 -1.39 -11.09
CA ALA A 63 14.74 -1.64 -9.86
C ALA A 63 13.22 -1.62 -10.09
N LEU A 64 12.72 -0.68 -10.91
CA LEU A 64 11.32 -0.63 -11.32
C LEU A 64 10.94 -1.89 -12.12
N ASP A 65 11.78 -2.32 -13.08
CA ASP A 65 11.57 -3.55 -13.84
C ASP A 65 11.48 -4.78 -12.92
N ALA A 66 12.34 -4.88 -11.91
CA ALA A 66 12.30 -5.96 -10.92
C ALA A 66 11.00 -5.98 -10.11
N ILE A 67 10.50 -4.80 -9.71
CA ILE A 67 9.21 -4.67 -9.01
C ILE A 67 8.05 -5.08 -9.92
N ILE A 68 8.04 -4.63 -11.17
CA ILE A 68 7.01 -5.00 -12.17
C ILE A 68 7.00 -6.50 -12.41
N ALA A 69 8.19 -7.11 -12.56
CA ALA A 69 8.32 -8.56 -12.72
C ALA A 69 7.84 -9.34 -11.50
N SER A 70 8.09 -8.83 -10.28
CA SER A 70 7.61 -9.47 -9.04
C SER A 70 6.08 -9.41 -8.93
N MET A 71 5.47 -8.30 -9.36
CA MET A 71 4.02 -8.18 -9.44
C MET A 71 3.41 -9.13 -10.48
N SER A 72 4.02 -9.24 -11.67
CA SER A 72 3.48 -10.11 -12.73
C SER A 72 3.56 -11.60 -12.38
N LYS A 73 4.53 -12.00 -11.55
CA LYS A 73 4.63 -13.36 -11.00
C LYS A 73 3.67 -13.63 -9.84
N GLY A 74 3.02 -12.61 -9.29
CA GLY A 74 2.17 -12.72 -8.10
C GLY A 74 2.94 -12.84 -6.78
N GLU A 75 4.26 -12.61 -6.80
CA GLU A 75 5.10 -12.56 -5.59
C GLU A 75 4.82 -11.28 -4.78
N LEU A 76 4.38 -10.22 -5.47
CA LEU A 76 4.02 -8.92 -4.92
C LEU A 76 2.61 -8.54 -5.36
N SER A 77 1.78 -8.02 -4.45
CA SER A 77 0.50 -7.44 -4.80
C SER A 77 0.66 -6.04 -5.44
N PRO A 78 -0.32 -5.56 -6.22
CA PRO A 78 -0.29 -4.20 -6.78
C PRO A 78 -0.16 -3.11 -5.71
N SER A 79 -0.79 -3.29 -4.55
CA SER A 79 -0.69 -2.34 -3.42
C SER A 79 0.70 -2.33 -2.80
N GLU A 80 1.32 -3.50 -2.60
CA GLU A 80 2.70 -3.57 -2.09
C GLU A 80 3.68 -2.97 -3.11
N GLY A 81 3.51 -3.27 -4.41
CA GLY A 81 4.33 -2.71 -5.48
C GLY A 81 4.26 -1.19 -5.56
N GLN A 82 3.08 -0.60 -5.40
CA GLN A 82 2.94 0.86 -5.35
C GLN A 82 3.76 1.48 -4.21
N SER A 83 3.80 0.83 -3.03
CA SER A 83 4.62 1.28 -1.91
C SER A 83 6.11 1.23 -2.24
N PHE A 84 6.61 0.15 -2.86
CA PHE A 84 8.01 0.07 -3.30
C PHE A 84 8.35 1.14 -4.35
N ILE A 85 7.51 1.31 -5.37
CA ILE A 85 7.71 2.30 -6.44
C ILE A 85 7.81 3.72 -5.86
N SER A 86 7.01 4.05 -4.84
CA SER A 86 7.05 5.37 -4.20
C SER A 86 8.42 5.70 -3.58
N VAL A 87 9.08 4.70 -2.99
CA VAL A 87 10.42 4.85 -2.39
C VAL A 87 11.48 5.03 -3.49
N ILE A 88 11.36 4.26 -4.58
CA ILE A 88 12.27 4.36 -5.73
C ILE A 88 12.15 5.72 -6.42
N GLU A 89 10.94 6.23 -6.61
CA GLU A 89 10.70 7.56 -7.16
C GLU A 89 11.24 8.68 -6.27
N ALA A 90 11.16 8.54 -4.94
CA ALA A 90 11.78 9.49 -4.02
C ALA A 90 13.31 9.52 -4.19
N ARG A 91 13.94 8.35 -4.38
CA ARG A 91 15.39 8.27 -4.64
C ARG A 91 15.78 8.87 -5.98
N ARG A 92 14.98 8.64 -7.04
CA ARG A 92 15.17 9.27 -8.35
C ARG A 92 15.20 10.79 -8.25
N LYS A 93 14.21 11.37 -7.60
CA LYS A 93 14.10 12.83 -7.41
C LYS A 93 15.31 13.39 -6.66
N ALA A 94 15.82 12.68 -5.66
CA ALA A 94 17.02 13.10 -4.93
C ALA A 94 18.27 13.14 -5.82
N ILE A 95 18.47 12.12 -6.67
CA ILE A 95 19.59 12.08 -7.62
C ILE A 95 19.48 13.20 -8.66
N GLU A 96 18.30 13.37 -9.25
CA GLU A 96 18.05 14.44 -10.23
C GLU A 96 18.24 15.83 -9.61
N ALA A 97 17.79 16.05 -8.38
CA ALA A 97 18.00 17.32 -7.67
C ALA A 97 19.50 17.61 -7.47
N ASN A 98 20.29 16.61 -7.08
CA ASN A 98 21.74 16.79 -6.89
C ASN A 98 22.46 17.09 -8.21
N ASP A 99 22.10 16.41 -9.31
CA ASP A 99 22.67 16.69 -10.64
C ASP A 99 22.33 18.12 -11.10
N LEU A 100 21.08 18.53 -10.93
CA LEU A 100 20.63 19.88 -11.30
C LEU A 100 21.33 20.96 -10.47
N LEU A 101 21.50 20.76 -9.16
CA LEU A 101 22.25 21.69 -8.30
C LEU A 101 23.69 21.87 -8.77
N ALA A 102 24.41 20.78 -9.04
CA ALA A 102 25.78 20.83 -9.53
C ALA A 102 25.88 21.59 -10.87
N ARG A 103 24.91 21.40 -11.77
CA ARG A 103 24.85 22.12 -13.05
C ARG A 103 24.55 23.61 -12.87
N ILE A 104 23.68 23.97 -11.93
CA ILE A 104 23.36 25.36 -11.62
C ILE A 104 24.60 26.08 -11.07
N GLU A 105 25.30 25.49 -10.10
CA GLU A 105 26.52 26.06 -9.51
C GLU A 105 27.61 26.29 -10.57
N ALA A 106 27.79 25.34 -11.49
CA ALA A 106 28.74 25.48 -12.59
C ALA A 106 28.38 26.65 -13.52
N LEU A 107 27.10 26.82 -13.85
CA LEU A 107 26.61 27.93 -14.67
C LEU A 107 26.75 29.27 -13.94
N GLU A 108 26.42 29.34 -12.66
CA GLU A 108 26.57 30.55 -11.85
C GLU A 108 28.04 30.98 -11.78
N THR A 109 28.96 30.04 -11.57
CA THR A 109 30.41 30.30 -11.60
C THR A 109 30.87 30.82 -12.96
N GLN A 110 30.43 30.20 -14.06
CA GLN A 110 30.75 30.69 -15.41
C GLN A 110 30.21 32.10 -15.68
N HIS A 111 29.01 32.40 -15.18
CA HIS A 111 28.41 33.73 -15.30
C HIS A 111 29.13 34.78 -14.46
N GLN A 112 29.60 34.45 -13.26
CA GLN A 112 30.42 35.33 -12.43
C GLN A 112 31.75 35.64 -13.11
N ASN A 113 32.42 34.62 -13.66
CA ASN A 113 33.70 34.78 -14.35
C ASN A 113 33.62 35.58 -15.66
N LYS A 114 32.45 35.69 -16.28
CA LYS A 114 32.22 36.53 -17.49
C LYS A 114 31.90 37.99 -17.18
N LYS A 115 31.58 38.32 -15.93
CA LYS A 115 31.19 39.68 -15.50
C LYS A 115 32.32 40.44 -14.81
N GLY A 116 33.35 39.76 -14.30
CA GLY A 116 34.60 40.35 -13.81
C GLY A 116 35.62 40.51 -14.93
#